data_AF-A0A1Q4DTB7-F1
#
_entry.id   AF-A0A1Q4DTB7-F1
#
_cell.length_a   1.000
_cell.length_b   1.000
_cell.length_c   1.000
_cell.angle_alpha   90.00
_cell.angle_beta   90.00
_cell.angle_gamma   90.00
#
_symmetry.space_group_name_H-M   'P 1'
#
loop_
_entity.id
_entity.type
_entity.pdbx_description
1 polymer ?
#
loop_
_entity_poly.entity_id
_entity_poly.type
_entity_poly.pdbx_seq_one_letter_code
_entity_poly.pdbx_strand_id
1 'polypeptide(L)' 'MSTEVTCRDTESGESQTVVIENDYVLITDGTCYRASVQANVASGTHTLVVKGRRGTEVRT' A
#
# COMPACT_ATOMS: atom_id res chain seq x y z
N MET A 1 -10.54 -17.62 1.68
CA MET A 1 -9.92 -17.72 0.36
C MET A 1 -8.74 -16.77 0.40
N SER A 2 -7.51 -17.24 0.19
CA SER A 2 -6.33 -16.37 0.22
C SER A 2 -6.02 -15.85 -1.18
N THR A 3 -5.48 -14.63 -1.27
CA THR A 3 -5.00 -14.02 -2.50
C THR A 3 -3.50 -13.80 -2.39
N GLU A 4 -2.72 -14.31 -3.33
CA GLU A 4 -1.29 -14.01 -3.40
C GLU A 4 -1.06 -12.80 -4.31
N VAL A 5 -0.27 -11.84 -3.83
CA VAL A 5 0.12 -10.66 -4.58
C VAL A 5 1.63 -10.60 -4.66
N THR A 6 2.16 -10.51 -5.88
CA THR A 6 3.59 -10.33 -6.15
C THR A 6 3.81 -8.97 -6.77
N CYS A 7 4.71 -8.18 -6.18
CA CYS A 7 5.18 -6.91 -6.73
C CYS A 7 6.60 -7.10 -7.24
N ARG A 8 6.88 -6.52 -8.41
CA ARG A 8 8.20 -6.56 -9.03
C ARG A 8 8.67 -5.15 -9.34
N ASP A 9 9.87 -4.82 -8.86
CA ASP A 9 10.60 -3.65 -9.32
C ASP A 9 11.10 -3.92 -10.75
N THR A 10 10.72 -3.06 -11.69
CA THR A 10 11.04 -3.25 -13.11
C THR A 10 12.46 -2.83 -13.48
N GLU A 11 13.11 -2.01 -12.65
CA GLU A 11 14.47 -1.50 -12.87
C GLU A 11 15.51 -2.46 -12.27
N SER A 12 15.33 -2.87 -11.02
CA SER A 12 16.24 -3.81 -10.34
C SER A 12 15.91 -5.27 -10.61
N GLY A 13 14.66 -5.57 -10.98
CA GLY A 13 14.16 -6.94 -11.16
C GLY A 13 13.80 -7.66 -9.86
N GLU A 14 13.98 -7.03 -8.70
CA GLU A 14 13.62 -7.59 -7.40
C GLU A 14 12.11 -7.80 -7.29
N SER A 15 11.69 -8.84 -6.56
CA SER A 15 10.27 -9.15 -6.37
C SER A 15 9.96 -9.51 -4.92
N GLN A 16 8.79 -9.10 -4.47
CA GLN A 16 8.26 -9.43 -3.15
C GLN A 16 6.84 -9.99 -3.28
N THR A 17 6.58 -11.09 -2.58
CA THR A 17 5.29 -11.78 -2.58
C THR A 17 4.67 -11.75 -1.18
N VAL A 18 3.37 -11.48 -1.11
CA VAL A 18 2.59 -11.46 0.14
C VAL A 18 1.27 -12.20 -0.06
N VAL A 19 0.89 -13.02 0.92
CA VAL A 19 -0.42 -13.67 0.97
C VAL A 19 -1.39 -12.83 1.79
N ILE A 20 -2.55 -12.56 1.21
CA ILE A 20 -3.66 -11.82 1.81
C ILE A 20 -4.72 -12.83 2.24
N GLU A 21 -4.96 -12.96 3.55
CA GLU A 21 -5.91 -13.94 4.09
C GLU A 21 -7.27 -13.34 4.42
N ASN A 22 -7.31 -12.09 4.92
CA ASN A 22 -8.55 -11.32 5.20
C ASN A 22 -8.24 -9.83 5.40
N ASP A 23 -7.31 -9.29 4.63
CA ASP A 23 -6.78 -7.92 4.81
C ASP A 23 -6.56 -7.26 3.44
N TYR A 24 -5.86 -6.14 3.41
CA TYR A 24 -5.38 -5.49 2.20
C TYR A 24 -3.85 -5.39 2.23
N VAL A 25 -3.25 -5.30 1.04
CA VAL A 25 -1.84 -4.90 0.89
C VAL A 25 -1.80 -3.50 0.26
N LEU A 26 -0.90 -2.64 0.75
CA LEU A 26 -0.66 -1.33 0.13
C LEU A 26 0.65 -1.40 -0.65
N ILE A 27 0.56 -1.24 -1.97
CA ILE A 27 1.71 -1.18 -2.86
C ILE A 27 1.97 0.28 -3.19
N THR A 28 3.16 0.78 -2.85
CA THR A 28 3.56 2.16 -3.13
C THR A 28 4.80 2.15 -3.99
N ASP A 29 4.75 2.85 -5.11
CA ASP A 29 5.95 3.21 -5.88
C ASP A 29 6.51 4.55 -5.35
N GLY A 30 7.84 4.65 -5.29
CA GLY A 30 8.56 5.88 -4.96
C GLY A 30 8.17 6.57 -3.64
N THR A 31 7.64 7.79 -3.75
CA THR A 31 7.65 8.82 -2.69
C THR A 31 6.52 8.72 -1.66
N CYS A 32 5.69 7.68 -1.71
CA CYS A 32 4.56 7.51 -0.79
C CYS A 32 4.88 6.51 0.31
N TYR A 33 4.41 6.80 1.53
CA TYR A 33 4.50 5.87 2.65
C TYR A 33 3.22 5.89 3.49
N ARG A 34 2.89 4.74 4.10
CA ARG A 34 1.78 4.64 5.05
C ARG A 34 2.17 5.32 6.36
N ALA A 35 1.42 6.34 6.75
CA ALA A 35 1.68 7.12 7.97
C ALA A 35 0.88 6.61 9.18
N SER A 36 -0.35 6.13 8.98
CA SER A 36 -1.16 5.55 10.05
C SER A 36 -2.28 4.65 9.50
N VAL A 37 -2.78 3.78 10.38
CA VAL A 37 -4.00 2.97 10.18
C VAL A 37 -4.90 3.18 11.38
N GLN A 38 -6.17 3.45 11.14
CA GLN A 38 -7.18 3.57 12.19
C GLN A 38 -8.34 2.62 11.89
N ALA A 39 -8.65 1.73 12.84
CA ALA A 39 -9.82 0.85 12.78
C ALA A 39 -11.02 1.54 13.44
N ASN A 40 -12.11 1.74 12.69
CA ASN A 40 -13.38 2.23 13.23
C ASN A 40 -14.30 1.04 13.45
N VAL A 41 -14.21 0.44 14.64
CA VAL A 41 -14.92 -0.82 14.98
C VAL A 41 -16.44 -0.70 14.84
N ALA A 42 -17.00 0.46 15.19
CA ALA A 42 -18.45 0.69 15.13
C ALA A 42 -19.03 0.64 13.71
N SER A 43 -18.26 1.03 12.69
CA SER A 43 -18.67 1.03 11.29
C SER A 43 -18.07 -0.12 10.48
N GLY A 44 -17.14 -0.88 11.06
CA GLY A 44 -16.36 -1.91 10.33
C GLY A 44 -15.39 -1.36 9.30
N THR A 45 -15.16 -0.04 9.27
CA THR A 45 -14.28 0.61 8.28
C THR A 45 -12.87 0.79 8.80
N HIS A 46 -11.88 0.66 7.92
CA HIS A 46 -10.50 1.06 8.19
C HIS A 46 -10.18 2.37 7.47
N THR A 47 -9.51 3.30 8.14
CA THR A 47 -8.98 4.53 7.54
C THR A 47 -7.47 4.41 7.41
N LEU A 48 -6.97 4.63 6.19
CA LEU A 48 -5.55 4.63 5.85
C LEU A 48 -5.10 6.07 5.59
N VAL A 49 -4.03 6.50 6.27
CA VAL A 49 -3.38 7.78 5.95
C VAL A 49 -2.09 7.49 5.21
N VAL A 50 -2.03 7.90 3.95
CA VAL A 50 -0.84 7.81 3.09
C VAL A 50 -0.27 9.22 2.90
N LYS A 51 1.04 9.36 3.06
CA LYS A 51 1.74 10.63 2.83
C LYS A 51 2.71 10.47 1.68
N GLY A 52 2.65 11.39 0.71
CA GLY A 52 3.71 11.59 -0.27
C GLY A 52 4.85 12.45 0.30
N ARG A 53 6.08 12.27 -0.18
CA ARG A 53 7.15 13.25 0.06
C ARG A 53 6.78 14.54 -0.67
N ARG A 54 6.86 15.66 0.05
CA ARG A 54 6.62 17.00 -0.51
C ARG A 54 7.67 17.26 -1.59
N GLY A 55 7.30 17.25 -2.87
CA GLY A 55 8.26 17.55 -3.95
C GLY A 55 7.93 17.06 -5.36
N THR A 56 6.92 16.21 -5.57
CA THR A 56 6.56 15.81 -6.94
C THR A 56 5.20 16.38 -7.28
N GLU A 57 5.17 17.47 -8.04
CA GLU A 57 3.98 17.88 -8.76
C GLU A 57 3.46 16.68 -9.55
N VAL A 58 2.23 16.26 -9.27
CA VAL A 58 1.51 15.34 -10.16
C VAL A 58 1.18 16.16 -11.40
N ARG A 59 2.07 16.17 -12.39
CA ARG A 59 1.71 16.63 -13.74
C ARG A 59 0.75 15.59 -14.31
N THR A 60 -0.51 16.00 -14.43
CA THR A 60 -1.59 15.26 -15.09
C THR A 60 -1.47 15.43 -16.60
#